data_AF-X6DFH4-F1
#
_entry.id   AF-X6DFH4-F1
#
_cell.length_a   1.000
_cell.length_b   1.000
_cell.length_c   1.000
_cell.angle_alpha   90.00
_cell.angle_beta   90.00
_cell.angle_gamma   90.00
#
_symmetry.space_group_name_H-M   'P 1'
#
loop_
_entity.id
_entity.type
_entity.pdbx_description
1 polymer ?
#
loop_
_entity_poly.entity_id
_entity_poly.type
_entity_poly.pdbx_seq_one_letter_code
_entity_poly.pdbx_strand_id
1 'polypeptide(L)'
;MKHQTLDQLHAVAAIESSAAYSAMTRNQRIERWAELLEQNPERLLAAFSGTEHLHPEARATVRGEGSAIAVAFEDSVLRASGLRNDTYGEAKRFFELNDWQLHDIVCDCHVGASMKARWAAARVRATIGGNRFLAWLRQRIMH
;
A
#
# COMPACT_ATOMS: atom_id res chain seq x y z
N MET A 1 53.78 14.99 -0.47
CA MET A 1 53.21 13.92 -1.33
C MET A 1 52.23 13.10 -0.49
N LYS A 2 51.13 12.68 -1.12
CA LYS A 2 49.97 11.97 -0.55
C LYS A 2 50.37 10.72 0.24
N HIS A 3 49.62 10.38 1.29
CA HIS A 3 48.70 9.22 1.29
C HIS A 3 47.67 9.38 2.42
N GLN A 4 46.39 9.45 2.00
CA GLN A 4 45.24 9.10 2.83
C GLN A 4 45.30 7.59 3.12
N THR A 5 44.88 7.18 4.31
CA THR A 5 43.98 6.03 4.50
C THR A 5 43.44 6.10 5.93
N LEU A 6 42.13 6.27 6.02
CA LEU A 6 41.33 6.16 7.23
C LEU A 6 41.28 4.67 7.62
N ASP A 7 42.38 4.15 8.14
CA ASP A 7 42.41 2.82 8.74
C ASP A 7 41.78 2.89 10.14
N GLN A 8 40.50 2.52 10.21
CA GLN A 8 39.93 1.58 11.17
C GLN A 8 38.40 1.55 11.02
N LEU A 9 37.94 0.98 9.90
CA LEU A 9 36.60 0.40 9.84
C LEU A 9 36.64 -0.91 10.64
N HIS A 10 36.20 -0.85 11.89
CA HIS A 10 36.02 -2.04 12.72
C HIS A 10 34.95 -2.95 12.09
N ALA A 11 35.41 -4.12 11.65
CA ALA A 11 34.61 -5.25 11.24
C ALA A 11 33.99 -5.95 12.47
N VAL A 12 32.66 -5.85 12.61
CA VAL A 12 31.78 -6.78 13.37
C VAL A 12 30.39 -6.58 12.75
N ALA A 13 29.68 -7.51 12.14
CA ALA A 13 29.54 -8.93 12.38
C ALA A 13 29.25 -9.66 11.06
N ALA A 14 29.78 -10.88 10.96
CA ALA A 14 29.25 -11.89 10.07
C ALA A 14 27.78 -12.17 10.43
N ILE A 15 26.86 -11.74 9.57
CA ILE A 15 25.48 -12.27 9.51
C ILE A 15 25.24 -12.71 8.07
N GLU A 16 26.11 -13.59 7.58
CA GLU A 16 25.87 -14.39 6.39
C GLU A 16 24.93 -15.53 6.78
N SER A 17 23.61 -15.31 6.70
CA SER A 17 22.57 -16.37 6.54
C SER A 17 21.10 -15.88 6.40
N SER A 18 20.81 -14.57 6.20
CA SER A 18 19.42 -14.11 5.95
C SER A 18 19.28 -13.05 4.85
N ALA A 19 20.33 -12.83 4.06
CA ALA A 19 20.36 -11.86 2.97
C ALA A 19 19.70 -12.35 1.67
N ALA A 20 18.86 -13.41 1.71
CA ALA A 20 18.30 -14.05 0.52
C ALA A 20 16.96 -13.47 0.01
N TYR A 21 16.27 -12.64 0.79
CA TYR A 21 15.15 -11.82 0.32
C TYR A 21 15.17 -10.50 1.09
N SER A 22 15.61 -9.42 0.45
CA SER A 22 15.27 -8.09 0.97
C SER A 22 13.75 -7.97 0.94
N ALA A 23 13.09 -8.22 2.07
CA ALA A 23 11.65 -8.09 2.20
C ALA A 23 11.25 -6.69 1.71
N MET A 24 10.30 -6.63 0.76
CA MET A 24 9.87 -5.36 0.18
C MET A 24 9.50 -4.37 1.29
N THR A 25 10.06 -3.17 1.25
CA THR A 25 9.66 -2.08 2.14
C THR A 25 8.18 -1.73 1.94
N ARG A 26 7.54 -1.12 2.94
CA ARG A 26 6.15 -0.64 2.84
C ARG A 26 5.89 0.11 1.52
N ASN A 27 6.73 1.08 1.19
CA ASN A 27 6.55 1.91 0.00
C ASN A 27 6.70 1.11 -1.30
N GLN A 28 7.62 0.13 -1.36
CA GLN A 28 7.72 -0.76 -2.51
C GLN A 28 6.45 -1.62 -2.67
N ARG A 29 5.86 -2.09 -1.56
CA ARG A 29 4.60 -2.87 -1.61
C ARG A 29 3.46 -2.01 -2.14
N ILE A 30 3.34 -0.77 -1.66
CA ILE A 30 2.34 0.20 -2.14
C ILE A 30 2.55 0.55 -3.61
N GLU A 31 3.79 0.82 -4.04
CA GLU A 31 4.07 1.18 -5.43
C GLU A 31 3.72 0.02 -6.37
N ARG A 32 4.13 -1.20 -6.02
CA ARG A 32 3.77 -2.40 -6.77
C ARG A 32 2.27 -2.59 -6.87
N TRP A 33 1.52 -2.35 -5.79
CA TRP A 33 0.06 -2.43 -5.83
C TRP A 33 -0.53 -1.40 -6.81
N ALA A 34 -0.01 -0.17 -6.83
CA ALA A 34 -0.43 0.84 -7.78
C ALA A 34 -0.09 0.47 -9.24
N GLU A 35 1.10 -0.09 -9.49
CA GLU A 35 1.50 -0.58 -10.81
C GLU A 35 0.56 -1.69 -11.32
N LEU A 36 0.19 -2.65 -10.46
CA LEU A 36 -0.75 -3.73 -10.82
C LEU A 36 -2.13 -3.17 -11.25
N LEU A 37 -2.63 -2.16 -10.55
CA LEU A 37 -3.88 -1.50 -10.89
C LEU A 37 -3.78 -0.73 -12.22
N GLU A 38 -2.61 -0.18 -12.55
CA GLU A 38 -2.37 0.56 -13.79
C GLU A 38 -2.14 -0.32 -15.01
N GLN A 39 -1.94 -1.64 -14.86
CA GLN A 39 -1.87 -2.55 -16.00
C GLN A 39 -3.16 -2.56 -16.83
N ASN A 40 -4.30 -2.31 -16.19
CA ASN A 40 -5.58 -2.11 -16.87
C ASN A 40 -6.36 -0.94 -16.22
N PRO A 41 -6.03 0.32 -16.56
CA PRO A 41 -6.50 1.50 -15.84
C PRO A 41 -8.00 1.78 -16.01
N GLU A 42 -8.64 1.18 -17.02
CA GLU A 42 -10.08 1.28 -17.29
C GLU A 42 -10.89 0.13 -16.66
N ARG A 43 -10.25 -0.91 -16.12
CA ARG A 43 -10.94 -2.02 -15.42
C ARG A 43 -11.80 -1.45 -14.30
N LEU A 44 -13.06 -1.89 -14.26
CA LEU A 44 -13.96 -1.63 -13.12
C LEU A 44 -13.64 -2.62 -12.00
N LEU A 45 -13.43 -2.07 -10.81
CA LEU A 45 -13.12 -2.79 -9.59
C LEU A 45 -14.29 -2.64 -8.62
N ALA A 46 -14.66 -3.72 -7.95
CA ALA A 46 -15.71 -3.71 -6.94
C ALA A 46 -15.29 -2.83 -5.74
N ALA A 47 -16.18 -1.91 -5.34
CA ALA A 47 -16.02 -1.15 -4.11
C ALA A 47 -16.66 -1.91 -2.93
N PHE A 48 -16.18 -1.65 -1.72
CA PHE A 48 -16.76 -2.22 -0.50
C PHE A 48 -17.82 -1.28 0.06
N SER A 49 -19.01 -1.82 0.30
CA SER A 49 -20.11 -1.03 0.83
C SER A 49 -20.00 -0.75 2.32
N GLY A 50 -20.10 0.53 2.68
CA GLY A 50 -20.29 0.97 4.06
C GLY A 50 -19.13 0.63 5.01
N THR A 51 -17.89 0.56 4.53
CA THR A 51 -16.73 0.28 5.38
C THR A 51 -16.54 1.30 6.52
N GLU A 52 -17.09 2.50 6.38
CA GLU A 52 -17.18 3.55 7.39
C GLU A 52 -18.16 3.22 8.53
N HIS A 53 -19.16 2.38 8.27
CA HIS A 53 -20.22 2.04 9.23
C HIS A 53 -19.99 0.70 9.92
N LEU A 54 -19.08 -0.12 9.39
CA LEU A 54 -18.79 -1.44 9.96
C LEU A 54 -17.95 -1.33 11.24
N HIS A 55 -18.32 -2.15 12.23
CA HIS A 55 -17.48 -2.39 13.40
C HIS A 55 -16.09 -2.90 12.98
N PRO A 56 -14.98 -2.52 13.65
CA PRO A 56 -13.62 -2.86 13.21
C PRO A 56 -13.38 -4.35 12.92
N GLU A 57 -13.94 -5.24 13.74
CA GLU A 57 -13.82 -6.69 13.55
C GLU A 57 -14.54 -7.18 12.29
N ALA A 58 -15.78 -6.74 12.08
CA ALA A 58 -16.53 -7.07 10.86
C ALA A 58 -15.85 -6.47 9.62
N ARG A 59 -15.39 -5.21 9.71
CA ARG A 59 -14.64 -4.55 8.64
C ARG A 59 -13.40 -5.34 8.24
N ALA A 60 -12.64 -5.85 9.21
CA ALA A 60 -11.43 -6.61 8.95
C ALA A 60 -11.67 -7.88 8.11
N THR A 61 -12.88 -8.45 8.17
CA THR A 61 -13.26 -9.65 7.40
C THR A 61 -13.80 -9.35 5.99
N VAL A 62 -14.09 -8.08 5.67
CA VAL A 62 -14.61 -7.72 4.34
C VAL A 62 -13.63 -8.11 3.25
N ARG A 63 -14.15 -8.76 2.21
CA ARG A 63 -13.43 -9.10 0.98
C ARG A 63 -14.40 -9.01 -0.19
N GLY A 64 -13.88 -8.84 -1.40
CA GLY A 64 -14.71 -8.78 -2.60
C GLY A 64 -13.91 -9.17 -3.84
N GLU A 65 -14.49 -10.03 -4.65
CA GLU A 65 -13.90 -10.41 -5.94
C GLU A 65 -13.80 -9.20 -6.86
N GLY A 66 -12.71 -9.12 -7.64
CA GLY A 66 -12.45 -8.00 -8.52
C GLY A 66 -12.26 -6.64 -7.80
N SER A 67 -12.08 -6.62 -6.48
CA SER A 67 -11.72 -5.41 -5.72
C SER A 67 -10.26 -5.02 -5.93
N ALA A 68 -9.90 -3.81 -5.53
CA ALA A 68 -8.50 -3.37 -5.55
C ALA A 68 -7.58 -4.25 -4.69
N ILE A 69 -8.07 -4.79 -3.57
CA ILE A 69 -7.31 -5.70 -2.71
C ILE A 69 -7.13 -7.07 -3.40
N ALA A 70 -8.15 -7.57 -4.10
CA ALA A 70 -8.03 -8.81 -4.85
C ALA A 70 -6.93 -8.72 -5.94
N VAL A 71 -6.83 -7.58 -6.64
CA VAL A 71 -5.74 -7.33 -7.61
C VAL A 71 -4.36 -7.41 -6.96
N ALA A 72 -4.18 -6.89 -5.73
CA ALA A 72 -2.93 -7.06 -4.99
C ALA A 72 -2.65 -8.54 -4.64
N PHE A 73 -3.68 -9.28 -4.24
CA PHE A 73 -3.53 -10.68 -3.82
C PHE A 73 -3.27 -11.64 -4.99
N GLU A 74 -3.76 -11.34 -6.19
CA GLU A 74 -3.47 -12.10 -7.41
C GLU A 74 -1.95 -12.12 -7.72
N ASP A 75 -1.23 -11.07 -7.34
CA ASP A 75 0.20 -10.93 -7.59
C ASP A 75 1.07 -11.90 -6.76
N SER A 76 1.90 -12.68 -7.45
CA SER A 76 2.77 -13.69 -6.82
C SER A 76 3.88 -13.09 -5.97
N VAL A 77 4.38 -11.90 -6.32
CA VAL A 77 5.48 -11.24 -5.60
C VAL A 77 4.98 -10.64 -4.28
N LEU A 78 3.80 -10.01 -4.27
CA LEU A 78 3.19 -9.52 -3.03
C LEU A 78 2.83 -10.68 -2.09
N ARG A 79 2.34 -11.80 -2.62
CA ARG A 79 2.12 -13.02 -1.82
C ARG A 79 3.42 -13.60 -1.27
N ALA A 80 4.46 -13.73 -2.09
CA ALA A 80 5.78 -14.18 -1.65
C ALA A 80 6.40 -13.22 -0.61
N SER A 81 6.03 -11.94 -0.64
CA SER A 81 6.45 -10.93 0.33
C SER A 81 5.61 -10.92 1.62
N GLY A 82 4.59 -11.78 1.73
CA GLY A 82 3.82 -11.98 2.95
C GLY A 82 2.36 -11.51 2.94
N LEU A 83 1.75 -11.23 1.78
CA LEU A 83 0.31 -10.98 1.66
C LEU A 83 -0.43 -12.32 1.67
N ARG A 84 -1.25 -12.57 2.70
CA ARG A 84 -1.82 -13.91 2.97
C ARG A 84 -3.19 -14.15 2.36
N ASN A 85 -3.99 -13.09 2.20
CA ASN A 85 -5.34 -13.13 1.61
C ASN A 85 -5.76 -11.73 1.15
N ASP A 86 -6.99 -11.63 0.65
CA ASP A 86 -7.58 -10.42 0.06
C ASP A 86 -8.57 -9.70 0.99
N THR A 87 -8.49 -9.91 2.31
CA THR A 87 -9.37 -9.20 3.26
C THR A 87 -8.90 -7.78 3.53
N TYR A 88 -9.82 -6.92 3.93
CA TYR A 88 -9.53 -5.57 4.39
C TYR A 88 -8.50 -5.56 5.53
N GLY A 89 -8.66 -6.44 6.52
CA GLY A 89 -7.77 -6.52 7.67
C GLY A 89 -6.35 -6.94 7.29
N GLU A 90 -6.23 -7.88 6.35
CA GLU A 90 -4.94 -8.33 5.84
C GLU A 90 -4.26 -7.26 4.97
N ALA A 91 -5.00 -6.57 4.10
CA ALA A 91 -4.49 -5.45 3.34
C ALA A 91 -3.98 -4.33 4.26
N LYS A 92 -4.75 -3.98 5.30
CA LYS A 92 -4.36 -3.01 6.32
C LYS A 92 -3.03 -3.37 6.98
N ARG A 93 -2.90 -4.63 7.44
CA ARG A 93 -1.68 -5.16 8.06
C ARG A 93 -0.49 -5.16 7.10
N PHE A 94 -0.68 -5.74 5.92
CA PHE A 94 0.41 -5.98 4.96
C PHE A 94 0.92 -4.69 4.33
N PHE A 95 0.04 -3.75 3.99
CA PHE A 95 0.42 -2.45 3.42
C PHE A 95 0.71 -1.38 4.47
N GLU A 96 0.60 -1.72 5.76
CA GLU A 96 0.77 -0.80 6.89
C GLU A 96 -0.05 0.49 6.67
N LEU A 97 -1.33 0.28 6.37
CA LEU A 97 -2.31 1.35 6.18
C LEU A 97 -3.11 1.53 7.47
N ASN A 98 -3.54 2.75 7.72
CA ASN A 98 -4.62 2.97 8.69
C ASN A 98 -6.00 2.80 8.02
N ASP A 99 -7.06 2.72 8.82
CA ASP A 99 -8.41 2.52 8.29
C ASP A 99 -8.85 3.67 7.37
N TRP A 100 -8.46 4.92 7.65
CA TRP A 100 -8.77 6.05 6.79
C TRP A 100 -8.15 5.93 5.40
N GLN A 101 -6.88 5.52 5.32
CA GLN A 101 -6.19 5.32 4.05
C GLN A 101 -6.81 4.18 3.26
N LEU A 102 -7.10 3.03 3.90
CA LEU A 102 -7.66 1.90 3.19
C LEU A 102 -9.12 2.15 2.79
N HIS A 103 -9.89 2.84 3.63
CA HIS A 103 -11.23 3.32 3.31
C HIS A 103 -11.24 4.21 2.04
N ASP A 104 -10.34 5.20 1.97
CA ASP A 104 -10.21 6.10 0.81
C ASP A 104 -9.81 5.36 -0.48
N ILE A 105 -9.27 4.14 -0.38
CA ILE A 105 -8.92 3.30 -1.55
C ILE A 105 -10.09 2.42 -2.00
N VAL A 106 -10.93 1.90 -1.09
CA VAL A 106 -11.84 0.79 -1.42
C VAL A 106 -13.33 1.09 -1.22
N CYS A 107 -13.70 2.16 -0.53
CA CYS A 107 -15.09 2.37 -0.14
C CYS A 107 -15.97 2.90 -1.29
N ASP A 108 -17.22 2.44 -1.35
CA ASP A 108 -18.22 2.89 -2.32
C ASP A 108 -18.70 4.34 -2.09
N CYS A 109 -18.54 4.90 -0.89
CA CYS A 109 -18.93 6.27 -0.57
C CYS A 109 -18.27 7.34 -1.46
N HIS A 110 -17.14 7.02 -2.11
CA HIS A 110 -16.40 7.92 -2.99
C HIS A 110 -16.71 7.75 -4.48
N VAL A 111 -17.23 6.60 -4.89
CA VAL A 111 -17.22 6.13 -6.30
C VAL A 111 -18.48 5.37 -6.72
N GLY A 112 -19.36 5.03 -5.79
CA GLY A 112 -20.47 4.10 -5.99
C GLY A 112 -20.01 2.64 -5.99
N ALA A 113 -20.83 1.74 -6.54
CA ALA A 113 -20.60 0.30 -6.49
C ALA A 113 -19.28 -0.19 -7.12
N SER A 114 -18.66 0.61 -8.00
CA SER A 114 -17.38 0.27 -8.63
C SER A 114 -16.52 1.50 -8.89
N MET A 115 -15.21 1.28 -9.01
CA MET A 115 -14.23 2.31 -9.35
C MET A 115 -13.34 1.88 -10.52
N LYS A 116 -12.83 2.85 -11.27
CA LYS A 116 -11.80 2.56 -12.28
C LYS A 116 -10.48 2.25 -11.59
N ALA A 117 -9.72 1.28 -12.09
CA ALA A 117 -8.44 0.89 -11.50
C ALA A 117 -7.44 2.06 -11.39
N ARG A 118 -7.43 3.00 -12.35
CA ARG A 118 -6.62 4.23 -12.24
C ARG A 118 -6.94 5.09 -11.02
N TRP A 119 -8.20 5.10 -10.58
CA TRP A 119 -8.63 5.89 -9.43
C TRP A 119 -8.07 5.25 -8.16
N ALA A 120 -8.19 3.92 -8.05
CA ALA A 120 -7.61 3.16 -6.95
C ALA A 120 -6.08 3.30 -6.91
N ALA A 121 -5.40 3.20 -8.06
CA ALA A 121 -3.94 3.36 -8.15
C ALA A 121 -3.47 4.72 -7.62
N ALA A 122 -4.15 5.80 -8.01
CA ALA A 122 -3.84 7.14 -7.54
C ALA A 122 -3.97 7.27 -6.01
N ARG A 123 -5.02 6.66 -5.42
CA ARG A 123 -5.27 6.64 -3.97
C ARG A 123 -4.22 5.81 -3.24
N VAL A 124 -3.87 4.65 -3.77
CA VAL A 124 -2.80 3.78 -3.26
C VAL A 124 -1.48 4.56 -3.19
N ARG A 125 -1.04 5.22 -4.27
CA ARG A 125 0.20 6.04 -4.27
C ARG A 125 0.15 7.21 -3.32
N ALA A 126 -1.00 7.84 -3.12
CA ALA A 126 -1.15 8.95 -2.19
C ALA A 126 -0.77 8.55 -0.73
N THR A 127 -0.81 7.26 -0.39
CA THR A 127 -0.42 6.75 0.94
C THR A 127 1.09 6.68 1.19
N ILE A 128 1.93 6.82 0.15
CA ILE A 128 3.40 6.91 0.27
C ILE A 128 3.80 8.30 0.78
N GLY A 129 3.11 9.34 0.30
CA GLY A 129 3.47 10.74 0.50
C GLY A 129 2.73 11.39 1.65
N GLY A 130 2.79 10.83 2.85
CA GLY A 130 2.09 11.27 4.09
C GLY A 130 2.24 12.74 4.53
N ASN A 131 2.73 13.64 3.67
CA ASN A 131 2.79 15.07 3.88
C ASN A 131 2.14 15.91 2.77
N ARG A 132 1.58 15.31 1.71
CA ARG A 132 0.91 16.09 0.63
C ARG A 132 -0.47 16.62 1.03
N PHE A 133 -1.21 15.91 1.88
CA PHE A 133 -2.49 16.40 2.41
C PHE A 133 -2.28 17.59 3.36
N LEU A 134 -1.27 17.53 4.24
CA LEU A 134 -0.87 18.64 5.10
C LEU A 134 -0.24 19.81 4.31
N ALA A 135 0.55 19.53 3.28
CA ALA A 135 1.08 20.57 2.39
C ALA A 135 -0.04 21.26 1.58
N TRP A 136 -1.01 20.50 1.08
CA TRP A 136 -2.21 21.03 0.40
C TRP A 136 -3.12 21.81 1.36
N LEU A 137 -3.31 21.35 2.60
CA LEU A 137 -4.07 22.06 3.63
C LEU A 137 -3.39 23.39 4.02
N ARG A 138 -2.06 23.41 4.16
CA ARG A 138 -1.28 24.63 4.43
C ARG A 138 -1.40 25.67 3.31
N GLN A 139 -1.46 25.23 2.05
CA GLN A 139 -1.60 26.12 0.89
C GLN A 139 -2.98 26.81 0.81
N ARG A 140 -4.02 26.23 1.44
CA ARG A 140 -5.38 26.79 1.49
C ARG A 140 -5.67 27.67 2.71
N ILE A 141 -4.80 27.67 3.72
CA ILE A 141 -4.96 28.49 4.93
C ILE A 141 -4.16 29.81 4.83
N MET A 142 -3.23 29.90 3.88
CA MET A 142 -2.40 31.08 3.63
C MET A 142 -2.86 31.94 2.43
N HIS A 143 -4.11 31.79 1.98
CA HIS A 143 -4.76 32.64 0.99
C HIS A 143 -6.19 32.99 1.41
#